data_AF-A0A9Q0WAN1-F1
#
_entry.id   AF-A0A9Q0WAN1-F1
#
_cell.length_a   1.000
_cell.length_b   1.000
_cell.length_c   1.000
_cell.angle_alpha   90.00
_cell.angle_beta   90.00
_cell.angle_gamma   90.00
#
_symmetry.space_group_name_H-M   'P 1'
#
loop_
_entity.id
_entity.type
_entity.pdbx_description
1 polymer ?
#
loop_
_entity_poly.entity_id
_entity_poly.type
_entity_poly.pdbx_seq_one_letter_code
_entity_poly.pdbx_strand_id
1 'polypeptide(L)'
;MVANDETGESMDSEERTSSGMIIFETEDEIVSDVEARIAAWTFLPEENGEPIQILRYEHGQKYEAHIDYFMDKVNQEVGGHRVATVLMYLSDVNKGGETVFPASEAKGSQPKDDRWSDCAENGYAVKPNKGDALLFLSLHPDATPDPDSLHASCPVIEGEKWSATKWIHASVKGTLFIWWALTFITVTVGGAVRNANRRESFSVIFPPSLQRIHIFWEISLLPLTFTHAAALALVLETSLLSFDGYEFLKAYRR
;
A
#
# COMPACT_ATOMS: atom_id res chain seq x y z
N MET A 1 -2.51 -5.21 -21.59
CA MET A 1 -2.33 -6.44 -20.79
C MET A 1 -3.09 -6.38 -19.48
N VAL A 2 -3.85 -7.43 -19.18
CA VAL A 2 -4.57 -7.67 -17.91
C VAL A 2 -4.22 -9.08 -17.39
N ALA A 3 -4.40 -9.36 -16.11
CA ALA A 3 -4.21 -10.71 -15.57
C ALA A 3 -5.43 -11.57 -15.87
N ASN A 4 -5.21 -12.82 -16.26
CA ASN A 4 -6.28 -13.80 -16.43
C ASN A 4 -6.68 -14.37 -15.06
N ASP A 5 -7.97 -14.34 -14.72
CA ASP A 5 -8.46 -14.80 -13.40
C ASP A 5 -8.38 -16.32 -13.19
N GLU A 6 -8.24 -17.12 -14.25
CA GLU A 6 -8.12 -18.58 -14.15
C GLU A 6 -6.66 -19.03 -14.08
N THR A 7 -5.79 -18.39 -14.86
CA THR A 7 -4.39 -18.82 -15.03
C THR A 7 -3.37 -17.93 -14.32
N GLY A 8 -3.75 -16.69 -13.98
CA GLY A 8 -2.86 -15.66 -13.46
C GLY A 8 -1.92 -15.04 -14.50
N GLU A 9 -1.95 -15.51 -15.76
CA GLU A 9 -1.06 -15.04 -16.81
C GLU A 9 -1.50 -13.69 -17.39
N SER A 10 -0.53 -12.94 -17.93
CA SER A 10 -0.78 -11.67 -18.60
C SER A 10 -1.30 -11.88 -20.02
N MET A 11 -2.47 -11.32 -20.36
CA MET A 11 -3.11 -11.44 -21.68
C MET A 11 -3.48 -10.08 -22.29
N ASP A 12 -3.54 -10.02 -23.63
CA ASP A 12 -4.16 -8.91 -24.35
C ASP A 12 -5.67 -8.90 -24.10
N SER A 13 -6.26 -7.71 -23.97
CA SER A 13 -7.66 -7.56 -23.59
C SER A 13 -8.29 -6.37 -24.30
N GLU A 14 -9.56 -6.53 -24.70
CA GLU A 14 -10.39 -5.45 -25.21
C GLU A 14 -10.81 -4.47 -24.09
N GLU A 15 -10.68 -4.88 -22.84
CA GLU A 15 -11.02 -4.07 -21.65
C GLU A 15 -9.92 -3.03 -21.36
N ARG A 16 -8.67 -3.35 -21.67
CA ARG A 16 -7.52 -2.45 -21.54
C ARG A 16 -6.84 -2.25 -22.88
N THR A 17 -7.14 -1.11 -23.49
CA THR A 17 -6.72 -0.81 -24.87
C THR A 17 -5.43 0.02 -24.95
N SER A 18 -4.73 0.22 -23.83
CA SER A 18 -3.44 0.93 -23.78
C SER A 18 -2.27 0.10 -24.28
N SER A 19 -1.24 0.78 -24.78
CA SER A 19 0.11 0.21 -24.87
C SER A 19 0.82 0.26 -23.51
N GLY A 20 1.73 -0.67 -23.23
CA GLY A 20 2.43 -0.71 -21.94
C GLY A 20 3.77 -1.44 -21.97
N MET A 21 4.59 -1.12 -20.98
CA MET A 21 5.92 -1.71 -20.74
C MET A 21 6.15 -1.82 -19.24
N ILE A 22 6.87 -2.85 -18.81
CA ILE A 22 7.33 -2.99 -17.42
C ILE A 22 8.79 -2.60 -17.36
N ILE A 23 9.15 -1.74 -16.40
CA ILE A 23 10.53 -1.43 -16.06
C ILE A 23 10.96 -2.46 -15.01
N PHE A 24 11.62 -3.52 -15.46
CA PHE A 24 12.18 -4.53 -14.57
C PHE A 24 13.45 -4.01 -13.93
N GLU A 25 13.63 -4.28 -12.63
CA GLU A 25 14.84 -4.10 -11.81
C GLU A 25 16.03 -3.51 -12.59
N THR A 26 15.99 -2.20 -12.76
CA THR A 26 17.09 -1.45 -13.36
C THR A 26 17.91 -0.85 -12.23
N GLU A 27 19.24 -0.95 -12.30
CA GLU A 27 20.16 -0.15 -11.48
C GLU A 27 20.14 1.34 -11.89
N ASP A 28 18.96 1.84 -12.26
CA ASP A 28 18.72 3.23 -12.63
C ASP A 28 18.39 4.01 -11.36
N GLU A 29 19.25 4.99 -11.04
CA GLU A 29 19.14 5.81 -9.84
C GLU A 29 17.80 6.57 -9.77
N ILE A 30 17.23 6.97 -10.92
CA ILE A 30 15.98 7.71 -10.96
C ILE A 30 14.81 6.80 -10.57
N VAL A 31 14.79 5.58 -11.10
CA VAL A 31 13.76 4.58 -10.74
C VAL A 31 13.85 4.22 -9.27
N SER A 32 15.06 3.95 -8.76
CA SER A 32 15.28 3.66 -7.34
C SER A 32 14.83 4.80 -6.43
N ASP A 33 15.17 6.05 -6.77
CA ASP A 33 14.72 7.24 -6.01
C ASP A 33 13.20 7.44 -6.04
N VAL A 34 12.52 7.03 -7.12
CA VAL A 34 11.06 7.03 -7.17
C VAL A 34 10.48 5.96 -6.25
N GLU A 35 11.02 4.74 -6.28
CA GLU A 35 10.55 3.63 -5.46
C GLU A 35 10.75 3.90 -3.96
N ALA A 36 11.91 4.45 -3.57
CA ALA A 36 12.18 4.86 -2.19
C ALA A 36 11.22 5.95 -1.71
N ARG A 37 10.86 6.91 -2.57
CA ARG A 37 9.85 7.94 -2.23
C ARG A 37 8.45 7.33 -2.08
N ILE A 38 8.09 6.35 -2.91
CA ILE A 38 6.82 5.64 -2.79
C ILE A 38 6.76 4.88 -1.47
N ALA A 39 7.82 4.15 -1.11
CA ALA A 39 7.88 3.43 0.17
C ALA A 39 7.78 4.39 1.36
N ALA A 40 8.50 5.52 1.31
CA ALA A 40 8.42 6.54 2.36
C ALA A 40 7.02 7.17 2.49
N TRP A 41 6.31 7.39 1.37
CA TRP A 41 4.96 7.97 1.38
C TRP A 41 3.89 6.98 1.86
N THR A 42 4.00 5.73 1.42
CA THR A 42 3.01 4.68 1.70
C THR A 42 3.23 3.99 3.05
N PHE A 43 4.42 4.14 3.64
CA PHE A 43 4.88 3.36 4.80
C PHE A 43 4.91 1.84 4.53
N LEU A 44 5.01 1.45 3.26
CA LEU A 44 5.13 0.06 2.84
C LEU A 44 6.57 -0.23 2.37
N PRO A 45 7.14 -1.40 2.67
CA PRO A 45 8.51 -1.74 2.26
C PRO A 45 8.68 -1.76 0.74
N GLU A 46 9.84 -1.35 0.25
CA GLU A 46 10.15 -1.35 -1.20
C GLU A 46 10.08 -2.76 -1.79
N GLU A 47 10.48 -3.76 -1.00
CA GLU A 47 10.51 -5.18 -1.36
C GLU A 47 9.13 -5.80 -1.60
N ASN A 48 8.08 -5.12 -1.14
CA ASN A 48 6.70 -5.51 -1.40
C ASN A 48 6.21 -5.03 -2.77
N GLY A 49 6.95 -4.14 -3.44
CA GLY A 49 6.55 -3.53 -4.70
C GLY A 49 6.81 -4.42 -5.91
N GLU A 50 5.83 -4.52 -6.82
CA GLU A 50 6.07 -5.03 -8.16
C GLU A 50 6.89 -4.04 -9.01
N PRO A 51 7.60 -4.49 -10.06
CA PRO A 51 8.26 -3.57 -10.99
C PRO A 51 7.28 -2.54 -11.59
N ILE A 52 7.73 -1.29 -11.80
CA ILE A 52 6.87 -0.21 -12.28
C ILE A 52 6.34 -0.52 -13.69
N GLN A 53 5.01 -0.41 -13.87
CA GLN A 53 4.37 -0.54 -15.17
C GLN A 53 4.09 0.84 -15.78
N ILE A 54 4.68 1.13 -16.95
CA ILE A 54 4.43 2.32 -17.75
C ILE A 54 3.32 2.03 -18.77
N LEU A 55 2.42 2.99 -18.95
CA LEU A 55 1.25 2.87 -19.80
C LEU A 55 1.06 4.14 -20.61
N ARG A 56 0.63 3.96 -21.85
CA ARG A 56 0.26 5.04 -22.76
C ARG A 56 -1.11 4.78 -23.35
N TYR A 57 -2.00 5.75 -23.18
CA TYR A 57 -3.35 5.77 -23.73
C TYR A 57 -3.47 6.89 -24.78
N GLU A 58 -3.73 6.49 -26.01
CA GLU A 58 -4.05 7.36 -27.13
C GLU A 58 -5.55 7.73 -27.14
N HIS A 59 -5.96 8.58 -28.07
CA HIS A 59 -7.35 8.99 -28.22
C HIS A 59 -8.31 7.77 -28.28
N GLY A 60 -9.35 7.81 -27.43
CA GLY A 60 -10.36 6.77 -27.28
C GLY A 60 -9.94 5.57 -26.43
N GLN A 61 -8.64 5.37 -26.16
CA GLN A 61 -8.17 4.25 -25.34
C GLN A 61 -8.56 4.45 -23.87
N LYS A 62 -8.84 3.32 -23.22
CA LYS A 62 -9.41 3.24 -21.87
C LYS A 62 -8.95 1.99 -21.14
N TYR A 63 -9.31 1.92 -19.87
CA TYR A 63 -9.31 0.69 -19.10
C TYR A 63 -10.65 0.57 -18.38
N GLU A 64 -11.40 -0.49 -18.65
CA GLU A 64 -12.65 -0.80 -17.96
C GLU A 64 -12.47 -0.92 -16.45
N ALA A 65 -13.60 -0.81 -15.74
CA ALA A 65 -13.62 -0.89 -14.29
C ALA A 65 -13.12 -2.26 -13.81
N HIS A 66 -12.10 -2.25 -12.97
CA HIS A 66 -11.44 -3.43 -12.45
C HIS A 66 -10.94 -3.18 -11.03
N ILE A 67 -10.40 -4.25 -10.44
CA ILE A 67 -9.88 -4.29 -9.09
C ILE A 67 -8.41 -4.73 -9.19
N ASP A 68 -7.57 -4.16 -8.33
CA ASP A 68 -6.15 -4.47 -8.31
C ASP A 68 -5.78 -5.65 -7.40
N TYR A 69 -6.62 -6.03 -6.43
CA TYR A 69 -6.39 -7.26 -5.67
C TYR A 69 -6.77 -8.50 -6.50
N PHE A 70 -6.06 -9.61 -6.25
CA PHE A 70 -6.28 -10.85 -6.99
C PHE A 70 -7.56 -11.59 -6.57
N MET A 71 -8.38 -11.99 -7.53
CA MET A 71 -9.50 -12.93 -7.30
C MET A 71 -9.03 -14.38 -7.35
N ASP A 72 -7.92 -14.64 -8.02
CA ASP A 72 -7.37 -15.97 -8.21
C ASP A 72 -6.49 -16.41 -7.04
N LYS A 73 -6.53 -17.71 -6.74
CA LYS A 73 -5.75 -18.28 -5.62
C LYS A 73 -4.25 -18.34 -5.91
N VAL A 74 -3.84 -18.38 -7.17
CA VAL A 74 -2.44 -18.60 -7.55
C VAL A 74 -1.62 -17.36 -7.21
N ASN A 75 -2.05 -16.18 -7.63
CA ASN A 75 -1.38 -14.92 -7.33
C ASN A 75 -1.47 -14.57 -5.83
N GLN A 76 -2.57 -14.95 -5.16
CA GLN A 76 -2.67 -14.84 -3.70
C GLN A 76 -1.60 -15.68 -2.98
N GLU A 77 -1.28 -16.89 -3.47
CA GLU A 77 -0.27 -17.76 -2.86
C GLU A 77 1.18 -17.30 -3.14
N VAL A 78 1.44 -16.61 -4.25
CA VAL A 78 2.79 -16.19 -4.66
C VAL A 78 3.29 -14.96 -3.87
N GLY A 79 2.41 -14.00 -3.56
CA GLY A 79 2.80 -12.76 -2.87
C GLY A 79 1.72 -12.13 -2.00
N GLY A 80 0.56 -12.78 -1.86
CA GLY A 80 -0.62 -12.16 -1.27
C GLY A 80 -1.25 -11.12 -2.18
N HIS A 81 -2.39 -10.58 -1.76
CA HIS A 81 -3.06 -9.49 -2.46
C HIS A 81 -2.16 -8.26 -2.56
N ARG A 82 -2.36 -7.50 -3.64
CA ARG A 82 -1.92 -6.09 -3.72
C ARG A 82 -2.73 -5.31 -2.69
N VAL A 83 -2.05 -4.70 -1.73
CA VAL A 83 -2.68 -3.91 -0.66
C VAL A 83 -2.90 -2.47 -1.10
N ALA A 84 -1.98 -1.94 -1.92
CA ALA A 84 -2.00 -0.56 -2.34
C ALA A 84 -1.54 -0.41 -3.80
N THR A 85 -2.11 0.59 -4.46
CA THR A 85 -1.71 1.03 -5.79
C THR A 85 -1.31 2.49 -5.73
N VAL A 86 -0.12 2.78 -6.26
CA VAL A 86 0.32 4.15 -6.55
C VAL A 86 0.30 4.36 -8.05
N LEU A 87 -0.64 5.18 -8.51
CA LEU A 87 -0.78 5.58 -9.90
C LEU A 87 -0.22 7.00 -10.10
N MET A 88 0.88 7.11 -10.82
CA MET A 88 1.54 8.38 -11.13
C MET A 88 1.15 8.86 -12.52
N TYR A 89 0.79 10.13 -12.67
CA TYR A 89 0.49 10.75 -13.95
C TYR A 89 1.76 11.39 -14.54
N LEU A 90 2.17 10.93 -15.72
CA LEU A 90 3.41 11.37 -16.38
C LEU A 90 3.17 12.44 -17.46
N SER A 91 1.90 12.68 -17.82
CA SER A 91 1.47 13.72 -18.74
C SER A 91 0.20 14.42 -18.24
N ASP A 92 0.02 15.66 -18.70
CA ASP A 92 -1.25 16.37 -18.60
C ASP A 92 -2.19 15.87 -19.72
N VAL A 93 -3.46 15.66 -19.40
CA VAL A 93 -4.49 15.32 -20.41
C VAL A 93 -5.50 16.45 -20.49
N ASN A 94 -5.72 16.98 -21.69
CA ASN A 94 -6.60 18.12 -21.92
C ASN A 94 -8.06 17.79 -21.60
N LYS A 95 -8.53 16.62 -22.03
CA LYS A 95 -9.89 16.15 -21.77
C LYS A 95 -9.97 14.62 -21.75
N GLY A 96 -10.74 14.07 -20.81
CA GLY A 96 -10.83 12.63 -20.59
C GLY A 96 -9.63 12.09 -19.81
N GLY A 97 -9.44 10.76 -19.85
CA GLY A 97 -8.30 10.11 -19.20
C GLY A 97 -8.35 10.08 -17.67
N GLU A 98 -9.46 10.50 -17.05
CA GLU A 98 -9.61 10.48 -15.59
C GLU A 98 -9.51 9.07 -15.03
N THR A 99 -8.95 8.95 -13.82
CA THR A 99 -9.11 7.72 -13.03
C THR A 99 -10.40 7.86 -12.23
N VAL A 100 -11.38 7.00 -12.47
CA VAL A 100 -12.71 7.05 -11.83
C VAL A 100 -12.90 5.86 -10.90
N PHE A 101 -13.53 6.10 -9.75
CA PHE A 101 -13.94 5.13 -8.73
C PHE A 101 -15.48 5.09 -8.69
N PRO A 102 -16.12 4.20 -9.47
CA PRO A 102 -17.58 4.18 -9.61
C PRO A 102 -18.32 3.83 -8.31
N ALA A 103 -17.70 3.00 -7.47
CA ALA A 103 -18.26 2.55 -6.20
C ALA A 103 -18.03 3.52 -5.03
N SER A 104 -17.23 4.59 -5.22
CA SER A 104 -16.89 5.51 -4.14
C SER A 104 -18.14 6.23 -3.59
N GLU A 105 -18.35 6.14 -2.28
CA GLU A 105 -19.40 6.90 -1.57
C GLU A 105 -19.25 8.41 -1.74
N ALA A 106 -18.01 8.89 -1.99
CA ALA A 106 -17.71 10.30 -2.19
C ALA A 106 -18.15 10.81 -3.57
N LYS A 107 -18.67 9.98 -4.49
CA LYS A 107 -19.11 10.38 -5.83
C LYS A 107 -20.03 11.61 -5.81
N GLY A 108 -21.00 11.65 -4.89
CA GLY A 108 -21.94 12.77 -4.78
C GLY A 108 -21.33 14.07 -4.22
N SER A 109 -20.15 13.99 -3.61
CA SER A 109 -19.46 15.14 -3.00
C SER A 109 -18.56 15.89 -3.97
N GLN A 110 -18.30 15.34 -5.16
CA GLN A 110 -17.40 15.92 -6.15
C GLN A 110 -18.21 16.53 -7.31
N PRO A 111 -18.58 17.82 -7.24
CA PRO A 111 -19.33 18.46 -8.32
C PRO A 111 -18.51 18.43 -9.62
N LYS A 112 -19.17 18.06 -10.70
CA LYS A 112 -18.60 17.96 -12.05
C LYS A 112 -19.07 19.16 -12.86
N ASP A 113 -18.12 19.81 -13.52
CA ASP A 113 -18.36 20.81 -14.55
C ASP A 113 -18.02 20.26 -15.95
N ASP A 114 -18.12 21.12 -16.96
CA ASP A 114 -17.87 20.83 -18.38
C ASP A 114 -16.46 20.33 -18.70
N ARG A 115 -15.54 20.43 -17.74
CA ARG A 115 -14.16 19.95 -17.88
C ARG A 115 -14.02 18.46 -17.56
N TRP A 116 -15.06 17.79 -17.08
CA TRP A 116 -15.06 16.34 -16.83
C TRP A 116 -15.63 15.58 -18.03
N SER A 117 -15.18 14.36 -18.25
CA SER A 117 -15.80 13.45 -19.21
C SER A 117 -17.08 12.81 -18.65
N ASP A 118 -18.00 12.41 -19.54
CA ASP A 118 -19.20 11.64 -19.18
C ASP A 118 -18.88 10.38 -18.37
N CYS A 119 -17.72 9.76 -18.64
CA CYS A 119 -17.23 8.62 -17.87
C CYS A 119 -16.92 9.01 -16.41
N ALA A 120 -16.28 10.16 -16.19
CA ALA A 120 -15.89 10.63 -14.87
C ALA A 120 -17.09 11.09 -14.01
N GLU A 121 -18.26 11.32 -14.60
CA GLU A 121 -19.51 11.56 -13.86
C GLU A 121 -20.02 10.30 -13.14
N ASN A 122 -19.58 9.11 -13.57
CA ASN A 122 -20.03 7.86 -12.99
C ASN A 122 -19.33 7.46 -11.68
N GLY A 123 -18.46 8.30 -11.12
CA GLY A 123 -17.75 8.02 -9.86
C GLY A 123 -17.08 9.25 -9.26
N TYR A 124 -16.42 9.06 -8.12
CA TYR A 124 -15.38 10.00 -7.72
C TYR A 124 -14.22 9.84 -8.70
N ALA A 125 -13.68 10.93 -9.24
CA ALA A 125 -12.64 10.83 -10.27
C ALA A 125 -11.50 11.81 -10.05
N VAL A 126 -10.34 11.47 -10.58
CA VAL A 126 -9.11 12.24 -10.47
C VAL A 126 -8.62 12.54 -11.88
N LYS A 127 -8.32 13.82 -12.13
CA LYS A 127 -7.78 14.26 -13.43
C LYS A 127 -6.28 13.97 -13.49
N PRO A 128 -5.78 13.50 -14.64
CA PRO A 128 -4.36 13.28 -14.83
C PRO A 128 -3.63 14.62 -15.08
N ASN A 129 -3.00 15.16 -14.02
CA ASN A 129 -2.06 16.27 -14.17
C ASN A 129 -0.64 15.74 -13.98
N LYS A 130 0.29 16.20 -14.81
CA LYS A 130 1.66 15.71 -14.80
C LYS A 130 2.32 15.95 -13.44
N GLY A 131 2.89 14.89 -12.87
CA GLY A 131 3.59 14.91 -11.60
C GLY A 131 2.72 14.58 -10.39
N ASP A 132 1.39 14.58 -10.54
CA ASP A 132 0.49 14.11 -9.49
C ASP A 132 0.57 12.58 -9.35
N ALA A 133 0.36 12.09 -8.13
CA ALA A 133 0.26 10.68 -7.83
C ALA A 133 -1.00 10.40 -6.98
N LEU A 134 -1.67 9.31 -7.31
CA LEU A 134 -2.84 8.82 -6.63
C LEU A 134 -2.50 7.53 -5.89
N LEU A 135 -2.70 7.53 -4.57
CA LEU A 135 -2.63 6.34 -3.73
C LEU A 135 -4.05 5.92 -3.36
N PHE A 136 -4.36 4.65 -3.60
CA PHE A 136 -5.58 4.02 -3.09
C PHE A 136 -5.27 2.60 -2.60
N LEU A 137 -6.07 2.13 -1.65
CA LEU A 137 -5.94 0.81 -1.06
C LEU A 137 -6.92 -0.13 -1.72
N SER A 138 -6.46 -1.35 -2.00
CA SER A 138 -7.28 -2.43 -2.55
C SER A 138 -7.86 -3.31 -1.44
N LEU A 139 -7.34 -3.18 -0.21
CA LEU A 139 -7.80 -3.91 0.97
C LEU A 139 -8.19 -2.93 2.08
N HIS A 140 -9.13 -3.36 2.91
CA HIS A 140 -9.42 -2.72 4.18
C HIS A 140 -8.26 -2.91 5.18
N PRO A 141 -8.20 -2.13 6.28
CA PRO A 141 -7.15 -2.25 7.30
C PRO A 141 -7.07 -3.64 7.98
N ASP A 142 -8.14 -4.42 7.94
CA ASP A 142 -8.18 -5.80 8.42
C ASP A 142 -7.70 -6.83 7.37
N ALA A 143 -7.13 -6.35 6.26
CA ALA A 143 -6.65 -7.11 5.11
C ALA A 143 -7.72 -7.85 4.31
N THR A 144 -9.00 -7.53 4.51
CA THR A 144 -10.08 -8.03 3.65
C THR A 144 -10.16 -7.23 2.35
N PRO A 145 -10.51 -7.84 1.20
CA PRO A 145 -10.63 -7.11 -0.05
C PRO A 145 -11.70 -6.02 -0.01
N ASP A 146 -11.39 -4.86 -0.56
CA ASP A 146 -12.27 -3.69 -0.58
C ASP A 146 -12.93 -3.53 -1.96
N PRO A 147 -14.22 -3.90 -2.13
CA PRO A 147 -14.92 -3.77 -3.41
C PRO A 147 -15.06 -2.31 -3.88
N ASP A 148 -14.99 -1.33 -2.97
CA ASP A 148 -15.11 0.09 -3.30
C ASP A 148 -13.84 0.65 -3.95
N SER A 149 -12.74 -0.14 -3.92
CA SER A 149 -11.52 0.12 -4.68
C SER A 149 -11.66 -0.11 -6.20
N LEU A 150 -12.84 -0.51 -6.67
CA LEU A 150 -13.18 -0.62 -8.09
C LEU A 150 -12.88 0.70 -8.79
N HIS A 151 -12.02 0.65 -9.81
CA HIS A 151 -11.59 1.83 -10.53
C HIS A 151 -11.38 1.57 -12.01
N ALA A 152 -11.44 2.63 -12.81
CA ALA A 152 -11.29 2.58 -14.26
C ALA A 152 -10.43 3.75 -14.76
N SER A 153 -9.88 3.62 -15.97
CA SER A 153 -9.32 4.75 -16.71
C SER A 153 -10.30 5.17 -17.79
N CYS A 154 -10.91 6.34 -17.64
CA CYS A 154 -11.81 6.90 -18.63
C CYS A 154 -11.11 7.09 -19.99
N PRO A 155 -11.88 7.05 -21.11
CA PRO A 155 -11.33 7.28 -22.44
C PRO A 155 -10.61 8.62 -22.52
N VAL A 156 -9.44 8.64 -23.16
CA VAL A 156 -8.77 9.90 -23.51
C VAL A 156 -9.54 10.56 -24.65
N ILE A 157 -10.01 11.80 -24.46
CA ILE A 157 -10.77 12.53 -25.48
C ILE A 157 -9.84 13.50 -26.23
N GLU A 158 -8.94 14.17 -25.51
CA GLU A 158 -7.99 15.12 -26.11
C GLU A 158 -6.62 15.03 -25.44
N GLY A 159 -5.57 14.89 -26.26
CA GLY A 159 -4.20 14.69 -25.80
C GLY A 159 -3.83 13.22 -25.71
N GLU A 160 -2.91 12.91 -24.79
CA GLU A 160 -2.38 11.57 -24.57
C GLU A 160 -2.06 11.39 -23.08
N LYS A 161 -2.45 10.23 -22.53
CA LYS A 161 -2.20 9.92 -21.12
C LYS A 161 -1.02 8.96 -21.00
N TRP A 162 0.00 9.39 -20.28
CA TRP A 162 1.06 8.55 -19.77
C TRP A 162 0.90 8.36 -18.27
N SER A 163 1.02 7.13 -17.81
CA SER A 163 0.98 6.82 -16.38
C SER A 163 1.99 5.74 -16.01
N ALA A 164 2.46 5.79 -14.77
CA ALA A 164 3.25 4.74 -14.14
C ALA A 164 2.46 4.16 -12.96
N THR A 165 2.31 2.84 -12.91
CA THR A 165 1.64 2.15 -11.82
C THR A 165 2.66 1.35 -11.01
N LYS A 166 2.65 1.53 -9.69
CA LYS A 166 3.37 0.71 -8.72
C LYS A 166 2.35 -0.01 -7.85
N TRP A 167 2.30 -1.33 -7.99
CA TRP A 167 1.52 -2.19 -7.10
C TRP A 167 2.37 -2.65 -5.94
N ILE A 168 1.79 -2.71 -4.74
CA ILE A 168 2.48 -3.09 -3.52
C ILE A 168 1.70 -4.23 -2.86
N HIS A 169 2.37 -5.34 -2.59
CA HIS A 169 1.78 -6.51 -1.94
C HIS A 169 1.72 -6.35 -0.41
N ALA A 170 0.81 -7.10 0.23
CA ALA A 170 0.75 -7.17 1.69
C ALA A 170 2.00 -7.81 2.32
N SER A 171 2.71 -8.68 1.58
CA SER A 171 3.95 -9.31 2.03
C SER A 171 4.95 -9.50 0.89
N VAL A 172 6.25 -9.54 1.21
CA VAL A 172 7.31 -9.84 0.24
C VAL A 172 7.12 -11.25 -0.32
N LYS A 173 7.20 -11.38 -1.66
CA LYS A 173 7.24 -12.68 -2.34
C LYS A 173 8.30 -13.59 -1.70
N GLY A 174 7.89 -14.74 -1.17
CA GLY A 174 8.80 -15.72 -0.57
C GLY A 174 9.30 -15.43 0.85
N THR A 175 8.86 -14.37 1.52
CA THR A 175 9.21 -14.12 2.94
C THR A 175 8.04 -14.47 3.84
N LEU A 176 7.88 -15.77 4.13
CA LEU A 176 7.05 -16.22 5.23
C LEU A 176 7.70 -15.73 6.54
N PHE A 177 7.24 -14.65 7.16
CA PHE A 177 7.39 -14.32 8.60
C PHE A 177 8.78 -14.45 9.28
N ILE A 178 9.87 -14.66 8.55
CA ILE A 178 11.18 -15.05 9.13
C ILE A 178 11.96 -13.82 9.63
N TRP A 179 11.67 -12.62 9.14
CA TRP A 179 12.32 -11.38 9.61
C TRP A 179 11.93 -10.98 11.03
N TRP A 180 10.67 -11.20 11.43
CA TRP A 180 10.26 -11.00 12.82
C TRP A 180 10.87 -12.07 13.74
N ALA A 181 10.98 -13.32 13.29
CA ALA A 181 11.55 -14.41 14.08
C ALA A 181 13.09 -14.30 14.25
N LEU A 182 13.84 -13.87 13.23
CA LEU A 182 15.30 -13.78 13.31
C LEU A 182 15.78 -12.61 14.17
N THR A 183 15.02 -11.52 14.22
CA THR A 183 15.30 -10.42 15.17
C THR A 183 15.14 -10.90 16.62
N PHE A 184 14.20 -11.81 16.90
CA PHE A 184 14.03 -12.43 18.21
C PHE A 184 15.08 -13.53 18.54
N ILE A 185 15.51 -14.32 17.54
CA ILE A 185 16.47 -15.42 17.75
C ILE A 185 17.90 -14.89 17.98
N THR A 186 18.30 -13.82 17.28
CA THR A 186 19.65 -13.27 17.46
C THR A 186 19.84 -12.65 18.85
N VAL A 187 18.74 -12.19 19.47
CA VAL A 187 18.75 -11.68 20.86
C VAL A 187 18.85 -12.81 21.89
N THR A 188 18.39 -14.02 21.58
CA THR A 188 18.34 -15.13 22.57
C THR A 188 19.63 -15.95 22.66
N VAL A 189 20.51 -15.94 21.65
CA VAL A 189 21.71 -16.82 21.62
C VAL A 189 22.98 -16.15 22.19
N GLY A 190 22.96 -14.84 22.45
CA GLY A 190 24.13 -14.08 22.93
C GLY A 190 24.29 -13.91 24.44
N GLY A 191 23.36 -14.39 25.27
CA GLY A 191 23.34 -14.11 26.72
C GLY A 191 23.31 -15.36 27.58
N ALA A 192 24.45 -15.73 28.17
CA ALA A 192 24.51 -16.76 29.19
C ALA A 192 23.61 -16.39 30.38
N VAL A 193 22.60 -17.23 30.65
CA VAL A 193 21.71 -17.10 31.82
C VAL A 193 22.54 -17.18 33.10
N ARG A 194 22.67 -16.05 33.83
CA ARG A 194 23.10 -16.05 35.23
C ARG A 194 22.31 -15.04 36.07
N ASN A 195 21.54 -15.62 37.00
CA ASN A 195 20.96 -15.07 38.24
C ASN A 195 19.98 -13.88 38.18
N ALA A 196 18.76 -14.20 38.58
CA ALA A 196 17.66 -13.29 38.88
C ALA A 196 17.91 -12.47 40.16
N ASN A 197 18.09 -11.15 40.00
CA ASN A 197 17.72 -10.07 40.94
C ASN A 197 18.57 -8.79 40.73
N ARG A 198 18.64 -8.29 39.50
CA ARG A 198 19.03 -6.89 39.25
C ARG A 198 18.02 -6.22 38.33
N ARG A 199 17.65 -4.99 38.69
CA ARG A 199 17.08 -4.04 37.74
C ARG A 199 18.19 -3.70 36.75
N GLU A 200 18.07 -4.18 35.52
CA GLU A 200 18.94 -3.76 34.44
C GLU A 200 18.24 -2.67 33.62
N SER A 201 18.91 -1.54 33.50
CA SER A 201 18.52 -0.45 32.61
C SER A 201 19.31 -0.58 31.30
N PHE A 202 18.63 -0.89 30.20
CA PHE A 202 19.23 -0.83 28.87
C PHE A 202 19.09 0.58 28.30
N SER A 203 20.19 1.13 27.79
CA SER A 203 20.20 2.41 27.08
C SER A 203 20.40 2.11 25.60
N VAL A 204 19.37 2.37 24.79
CA VAL A 204 19.49 2.32 23.33
C VAL A 204 20.07 3.65 22.86
N ILE A 205 21.27 3.63 22.28
CA ILE A 205 21.92 4.82 21.73
C ILE A 205 21.45 4.97 20.28
N PHE A 206 20.66 6.01 20.02
CA PHE A 206 20.29 6.43 18.66
C PHE A 206 21.37 7.34 18.06
N PRO A 207 21.49 7.41 16.72
CA PRO A 207 22.32 8.40 16.04
C PRO A 207 21.92 9.84 16.45
N PRO A 208 22.82 10.82 16.31
CA PRO A 208 22.75 12.12 17.01
C PRO A 208 21.52 13.01 16.69
N SER A 209 20.65 12.60 15.78
CA SER A 209 19.48 13.37 15.32
C SER A 209 18.17 13.10 16.06
N LEU A 210 18.12 12.11 16.97
CA LEU A 210 16.89 11.77 17.73
C LEU A 210 17.17 11.75 19.24
N GLN A 211 16.77 12.82 19.93
CA GLN A 211 16.90 12.92 21.39
C GLN A 211 15.74 12.17 22.10
N ARG A 212 16.12 11.11 22.82
CA ARG A 212 15.52 10.46 24.01
C ARG A 212 14.00 10.34 24.09
N ILE A 213 13.52 9.11 23.91
CA ILE A 213 12.30 8.60 24.55
C ILE A 213 12.72 7.51 25.55
N HIS A 214 12.31 7.64 26.82
CA HIS A 214 12.51 6.62 27.85
C HIS A 214 11.17 5.89 28.08
N ILE A 215 11.12 4.59 27.77
CA ILE A 215 9.96 3.73 28.03
C ILE A 215 10.32 2.78 29.18
N PHE A 216 9.51 2.77 30.24
CA PHE A 216 9.64 1.82 31.35
C PHE A 216 8.59 0.71 31.21
N TRP A 217 8.99 -0.54 31.46
CA TRP A 217 8.10 -1.70 31.54
C TRP A 217 8.22 -2.34 32.93
N GLU A 218 7.10 -2.76 33.50
CA GLU A 218 7.06 -3.54 34.74
C GLU A 218 6.39 -4.89 34.44
N ILE A 219 7.11 -6.00 34.62
CA ILE A 219 6.57 -7.36 34.44
C ILE A 219 6.15 -7.87 35.81
N SER A 220 4.85 -8.02 36.03
CA SER A 220 4.30 -8.70 37.19
C SER A 220 3.98 -10.15 36.82
N LEU A 221 4.77 -11.11 37.33
CA LEU A 221 4.47 -12.54 37.20
C LEU A 221 3.55 -12.96 38.36
N LEU A 222 2.29 -13.26 38.08
CA LEU A 222 1.43 -14.01 39.00
C LEU A 222 1.53 -15.51 38.71
N PRO A 223 1.67 -16.38 39.72
CA PRO A 223 1.75 -17.82 39.51
C PRO A 223 0.36 -18.41 39.27
N LEU A 224 0.12 -19.00 38.10
CA LEU A 224 -1.02 -19.87 37.84
C LEU A 224 -0.53 -21.30 37.61
N THR A 225 -1.07 -22.23 38.41
CA THR A 225 -0.81 -23.67 38.34
C THR A 225 -1.57 -24.31 37.17
N PHE A 226 -0.87 -25.17 36.43
CA PHE A 226 -1.32 -25.89 35.23
C PHE A 226 -2.55 -26.79 35.42
N THR A 227 -3.43 -26.85 34.41
CA THR A 227 -3.80 -28.09 33.68
C THR A 227 -4.57 -27.77 32.40
N HIS A 228 -4.26 -28.52 31.33
CA HIS A 228 -4.83 -28.54 29.97
C HIS A 228 -4.34 -27.47 28.97
N ALA A 229 -3.95 -27.98 27.79
CA ALA A 229 -3.51 -27.22 26.64
C ALA A 229 -4.58 -26.21 26.20
N ALA A 230 -4.23 -24.93 26.19
CA ALA A 230 -5.00 -23.88 25.58
C ALA A 230 -4.05 -22.84 24.98
N ALA A 231 -4.40 -22.37 23.80
CA ALA A 231 -3.69 -21.40 22.99
C ALA A 231 -3.20 -20.19 23.80
N LEU A 232 -2.02 -19.69 23.43
CA LEU A 232 -1.52 -18.41 23.90
C LEU A 232 -2.37 -17.30 23.28
N ALA A 233 -3.50 -16.98 23.92
CA ALA A 233 -4.26 -15.77 23.62
C ALA A 233 -3.50 -14.59 24.26
N LEU A 234 -2.84 -13.79 23.43
CA LEU A 234 -2.34 -12.49 23.85
C LEU A 234 -3.55 -11.56 23.98
N VAL A 235 -4.04 -11.38 25.20
CA VAL A 235 -5.05 -10.34 25.51
C VAL A 235 -4.29 -9.01 25.61
N LEU A 236 -4.40 -8.17 24.58
CA LEU A 236 -4.04 -6.75 24.67
C LEU A 236 -5.13 -6.03 25.45
N GLU A 237 -4.97 -5.95 26.77
CA GLU A 237 -5.81 -5.10 27.60
C GLU A 237 -5.37 -3.64 27.41
N THR A 238 -5.92 -2.98 26.39
CA THR A 238 -5.77 -1.54 26.18
C THR A 238 -6.69 -0.82 27.15
N SER A 239 -6.18 -0.49 28.34
CA SER A 239 -6.82 0.49 29.20
C SER A 239 -6.01 1.79 29.22
N LEU A 240 -6.67 2.84 28.75
CA LEU A 240 -6.35 4.27 28.88
C LEU A 240 -5.23 4.83 27.97
N LEU A 241 -5.57 5.03 26.70
CA LEU A 241 -5.26 6.29 26.02
C LEU A 241 -6.57 6.86 25.47
N SER A 242 -7.18 7.75 26.26
CA SER A 242 -8.26 8.60 25.80
C SER A 242 -7.75 9.49 24.68
N PHE A 243 -8.43 9.43 23.54
CA PHE A 243 -8.33 10.35 22.43
C PHE A 243 -8.71 11.77 22.85
N ASP A 244 -7.90 12.77 22.46
CA ASP A 244 -8.39 14.10 22.12
C ASP A 244 -7.82 14.47 20.73
N GLY A 245 -8.53 14.01 19.71
CA GLY A 245 -8.19 14.16 18.30
C GLY A 245 -8.61 15.51 17.72
N TYR A 246 -8.07 16.63 18.24
CA TYR A 246 -8.43 17.97 17.71
C TYR A 246 -7.29 18.96 17.42
N GLU A 247 -6.02 18.62 17.57
CA GLU A 247 -4.92 19.59 17.32
C GLU A 247 -3.72 19.05 16.51
N PHE A 248 -3.96 18.21 15.50
CA PHE A 248 -2.89 17.85 14.54
C PHE A 248 -3.11 18.34 13.10
N LEU A 249 -4.22 19.05 12.83
CA LEU A 249 -4.54 19.64 11.51
C LEU A 249 -4.10 21.11 11.33
N LYS A 250 -3.11 21.61 12.10
CA LYS A 250 -2.57 22.98 11.92
C LYS A 250 -1.12 23.06 11.43
N ALA A 251 -0.44 21.94 11.19
CA ALA A 251 1.00 21.97 10.87
C ALA A 251 1.33 21.95 9.36
N TYR A 252 0.38 21.75 8.45
CA TYR A 252 0.64 21.80 7.00
C TYR A 252 -0.21 22.87 6.30
N ARG A 253 0.15 24.12 6.58
CA ARG A 253 -0.08 25.27 5.70
C ARG A 253 1.07 26.25 5.93
N ARG A 254 2.13 26.13 5.13
CA ARG A 254 3.05 27.22 4.76
C ARG A 254 3.67 26.88 3.42
#